data_AF-A0A7V9SQ39-F1
#
_entry.id   AF-A0A7V9SQ39-F1
#
_cell.length_a   1.000
_cell.length_b   1.000
_cell.length_c   1.000
_cell.angle_alpha   90.00
_cell.angle_beta   90.00
_cell.angle_gamma   90.00
#
_symmetry.space_group_name_H-M   'P 1'
#
loop_
_entity.id
_entity.type
_entity.pdbx_description
1 polymer ?
#
loop_
_entity_poly.entity_id
_entity_poly.type
_entity_poly.pdbx_seq_one_letter_code
_entity_poly.pdbx_strand_id
1 'polypeptide(L)'
;MTQPVRIAPDLFESARRVGESQERSAAQQLSHWARIGREIENSSAMSVAARGRLADAATYDRLAPAEQALVRAAWEDAMQARIGGLNLRADLLAEGRRYLVVGDAAGVAHQLPAATPS
;
A
#
# COMPACT_ATOMS: atom_id res chain seq x y z
N MET A 1 5.83 26.76 0.59
CA MET A 1 7.07 26.05 0.98
C MET A 1 6.96 24.62 0.45
N THR A 2 8.00 24.10 -0.19
CA THR A 2 8.05 22.69 -0.64
C THR A 2 8.73 21.84 0.43
N GLN A 3 8.07 20.80 0.92
CA GLN A 3 8.69 19.81 1.81
C GLN A 3 9.24 18.64 1.00
N PRO A 4 10.45 18.14 1.30
CA PRO A 4 11.01 16.99 0.61
C PRO A 4 10.23 15.72 0.96
N VAL A 5 9.77 15.00 -0.06
CA VAL A 5 9.10 13.70 0.07
C VAL A 5 9.99 12.66 -0.59
N ARG A 6 10.19 11.50 0.06
CA ARG A 6 10.85 10.36 -0.57
C ARG A 6 9.90 9.73 -1.58
N ILE A 7 10.38 9.54 -2.80
CA ILE A 7 9.62 8.95 -3.90
C ILE A 7 10.27 7.60 -4.24
N ALA A 8 9.43 6.59 -4.48
CA ALA A 8 9.90 5.29 -4.91
C ALA A 8 10.65 5.42 -6.27
N PRO A 9 11.81 4.76 -6.46
CA PRO A 9 12.63 4.93 -7.67
C PRO A 9 11.88 4.62 -8.97
N ASP A 10 11.05 3.59 -8.96
CA ASP A 10 10.22 3.16 -10.08
C ASP A 10 9.15 4.21 -10.45
N LEU A 11 8.52 4.83 -9.44
CA LEU A 11 7.57 5.92 -9.65
C LEU A 11 8.25 7.16 -10.24
N PHE A 12 9.46 7.48 -9.80
CA PHE A 12 10.25 8.57 -10.36
C PHE A 12 10.65 8.30 -11.82
N GLU A 13 11.13 7.10 -12.15
CA GLU A 13 11.47 6.72 -13.52
C GLU A 13 10.24 6.71 -14.44
N SER A 14 9.08 6.30 -13.93
CA SER A 14 7.82 6.42 -14.66
C SER A 14 7.48 7.89 -14.97
N ALA A 15 7.59 8.77 -13.97
CA ALA A 15 7.33 10.19 -14.14
C ALA A 15 8.30 10.84 -15.12
N ARG A 16 9.57 10.43 -15.12
CA ARG A 16 10.58 10.91 -16.09
C ARG A 16 10.17 10.55 -17.52
N ARG A 17 9.89 9.27 -17.79
CA ARG A 17 9.52 8.80 -19.13
C ARG A 17 8.26 9.48 -19.67
N VAL A 18 7.21 9.61 -18.85
CA VAL A 18 5.98 10.28 -19.26
C VAL A 18 6.19 11.79 -19.41
N GLY A 19 6.96 12.40 -18.50
CA GLY A 19 7.29 13.83 -18.55
C GLY A 19 8.04 14.21 -19.82
N GLU A 20 9.01 13.40 -20.25
CA GLU A 20 9.76 13.60 -21.51
C GLU A 20 8.81 13.73 -22.72
N SER A 21 7.80 12.86 -22.82
CA SER A 21 6.82 12.91 -23.91
C SER A 21 5.89 14.13 -23.90
N GLN A 22 5.81 14.82 -22.75
CA GLN A 22 4.87 15.91 -22.50
C GLN A 22 5.57 17.24 -22.16
N GLU A 23 6.88 17.33 -22.43
CA GLU A 23 7.74 18.49 -22.15
C GLU A 23 7.72 18.92 -20.67
N ARG A 24 7.71 17.95 -19.75
CA ARG A 24 7.73 18.16 -18.29
C ARG A 24 8.90 17.45 -17.63
N SER A 25 9.48 18.06 -16.60
CA SER A 25 10.40 17.36 -15.69
C SER A 25 9.66 16.28 -14.89
N ALA A 26 10.39 15.30 -14.35
CA ALA A 26 9.82 14.27 -13.50
C ALA A 26 9.06 14.85 -12.30
N ALA A 27 9.59 15.90 -11.66
CA ALA A 27 8.93 16.58 -10.54
C ALA A 27 7.63 17.28 -10.95
N GLN A 28 7.59 17.90 -12.14
CA GLN A 28 6.38 18.51 -12.69
C GLN A 28 5.34 17.44 -13.04
N GLN A 29 5.78 16.31 -13.60
CA GLN A 29 4.91 15.19 -13.93
C GLN A 29 4.32 14.53 -12.68
N LEU A 30 5.11 14.34 -11.62
CA LEU A 30 4.62 13.88 -10.31
C LEU A 30 3.60 14.85 -9.72
N SER A 31 3.88 16.16 -9.77
CA SER A 31 2.95 17.19 -9.30
C SER A 31 1.64 17.20 -10.10
N HIS A 32 1.70 16.91 -11.40
CA HIS A 32 0.55 16.79 -12.26
C HIS A 32 -0.32 15.57 -11.88
N TRP A 33 0.29 14.39 -11.71
CA TRP A 33 -0.42 13.20 -11.24
C TRP A 33 -1.05 13.39 -9.86
N ALA A 34 -0.32 14.01 -8.92
CA ALA A 34 -0.85 14.29 -7.58
C ALA A 34 -2.08 15.21 -7.63
N ARG A 35 -2.08 16.21 -8.53
CA ARG A 35 -3.27 17.07 -8.74
C ARG A 35 -4.44 16.27 -9.27
N ILE A 36 -4.23 15.44 -10.30
CA ILE A 36 -5.29 14.59 -10.87
C ILE A 36 -5.83 13.63 -9.81
N GLY A 37 -4.96 12.94 -9.06
CA GLY A 37 -5.34 12.00 -8.00
C GLY A 37 -6.26 12.66 -6.97
N ARG A 38 -5.90 13.86 -6.50
CA ARG A 38 -6.74 14.62 -5.57
C ARG A 38 -8.12 14.96 -6.14
N GLU A 39 -8.20 15.38 -7.41
CA GLU A 39 -9.49 15.67 -8.04
C GLU A 39 -10.35 14.40 -8.18
N ILE A 40 -9.71 13.25 -8.50
CA ILE A 40 -10.40 11.95 -8.55
C ILE A 40 -10.95 11.57 -7.17
N GLU A 41 -10.16 11.72 -6.11
CA GLU A 41 -10.58 11.43 -4.73
C GLU A 41 -11.76 12.32 -4.30
N ASN A 42 -11.70 13.61 -4.61
CA ASN A 42 -12.75 14.58 -4.28
C ASN A 42 -14.06 14.32 -5.03
N SER A 43 -14.00 13.74 -6.23
CA SER A 43 -15.19 13.48 -7.07
C SER A 43 -16.18 12.45 -6.49
N SER A 44 -15.85 11.81 -5.36
CA SER A 44 -16.73 11.11 -4.39
C SER A 44 -17.69 10.00 -4.88
N ALA A 45 -17.91 9.81 -6.18
CA ALA A 45 -18.74 8.72 -6.73
C ALA A 45 -17.97 7.41 -6.90
N MET A 46 -16.65 7.46 -7.10
CA MET A 46 -15.82 6.27 -7.35
C MET A 46 -15.27 5.61 -6.08
N SER A 47 -15.03 6.37 -5.00
CA SER A 47 -14.37 5.81 -3.80
C SER A 47 -15.28 4.89 -2.97
N VAL A 48 -16.60 5.12 -2.95
CA VAL A 48 -17.57 4.27 -2.24
C VAL A 48 -17.91 3.02 -3.05
N ALA A 49 -18.08 3.16 -4.37
CA ALA A 49 -18.35 2.03 -5.27
C ALA A 49 -17.14 1.09 -5.40
N ALA A 50 -15.92 1.63 -5.52
CA ALA A 50 -14.69 0.83 -5.54
C ALA A 50 -14.49 0.07 -4.21
N ARG A 51 -14.76 0.71 -3.06
CA ARG A 51 -14.71 0.05 -1.75
C ARG A 51 -15.77 -1.04 -1.58
N GLY A 52 -16.99 -0.84 -2.09
CA GLY A 52 -18.03 -1.87 -2.09
C GLY A 52 -17.71 -3.09 -2.98
N ARG A 53 -16.88 -2.91 -4.03
CA ARG A 53 -16.46 -3.98 -4.95
C ARG A 53 -15.21 -4.74 -4.51
N LEU A 54 -14.61 -4.42 -3.36
CA LEU A 54 -13.46 -5.11 -2.80
C LEU A 54 -13.71 -6.59 -2.45
N ALA A 55 -14.95 -7.08 -2.57
CA ALA A 55 -15.38 -8.41 -2.12
C ALA A 55 -15.49 -9.47 -3.23
N ASP A 56 -15.43 -9.11 -4.51
CA ASP A 56 -15.59 -10.07 -5.61
C ASP A 56 -14.52 -9.92 -6.70
N ALA A 57 -13.59 -10.88 -6.77
CA ALA A 57 -12.52 -10.92 -7.76
C ALA A 57 -13.04 -11.06 -9.21
N ALA A 58 -14.18 -11.74 -9.43
CA ALA A 58 -14.76 -11.86 -10.77
C ALA A 58 -15.32 -10.54 -11.30
N THR A 59 -15.60 -9.58 -10.41
CA THR A 59 -16.03 -8.23 -10.76
C THR A 59 -14.85 -7.32 -11.08
N TYR A 60 -13.65 -7.58 -10.52
CA TYR A 60 -12.44 -6.78 -10.74
C TYR A 60 -11.95 -6.83 -12.19
N ASP A 61 -11.87 -8.02 -12.78
CA ASP A 61 -11.34 -8.21 -14.15
C ASP A 61 -12.24 -7.56 -15.22
N ARG A 62 -13.47 -7.21 -14.87
CA ARG A 62 -14.44 -6.53 -15.75
C ARG A 62 -14.41 -5.01 -15.65
N LEU A 63 -13.64 -4.46 -14.71
CA LEU A 63 -13.51 -3.01 -14.52
C LEU A 63 -12.66 -2.38 -15.62
N ALA A 64 -12.91 -1.10 -15.91
CA ALA A 64 -12.00 -0.33 -16.76
C ALA A 64 -10.62 -0.19 -16.09
N PRO A 65 -9.52 -0.01 -16.84
CA PRO A 65 -8.17 0.04 -16.26
C PRO A 65 -7.98 1.10 -15.16
N ALA A 66 -8.65 2.25 -15.28
CA ALA A 66 -8.63 3.31 -14.27
C ALA A 66 -9.33 2.89 -12.97
N GLU A 67 -10.47 2.21 -13.08
CA GLU A 67 -11.20 1.68 -11.92
C GLU A 67 -10.40 0.55 -11.24
N GLN A 68 -9.75 -0.33 -12.01
CA GLN A 68 -8.86 -1.35 -11.46
C GLN A 68 -7.68 -0.75 -10.69
N ALA A 69 -7.12 0.36 -11.18
CA ALA A 69 -6.03 1.05 -10.50
C ALA A 69 -6.48 1.63 -9.14
N LEU A 70 -7.68 2.20 -9.08
CA LEU A 70 -8.29 2.68 -7.83
C LEU A 70 -8.54 1.55 -6.83
N VAL A 71 -9.05 0.40 -7.30
CA VAL A 71 -9.25 -0.79 -6.45
C VAL A 71 -7.92 -1.32 -5.91
N ARG A 72 -6.85 -1.37 -6.73
CA ARG A 72 -5.51 -1.79 -6.26
C ARG A 72 -4.99 -0.87 -5.16
N ALA A 73 -5.10 0.45 -5.34
CA ALA A 73 -4.69 1.40 -4.30
C ALA A 73 -5.47 1.20 -3.00
N ALA A 74 -6.80 1.01 -3.09
CA ALA A 74 -7.63 0.75 -1.92
C ALA A 74 -7.29 -0.59 -1.22
N TRP A 75 -6.96 -1.63 -1.98
CA TRP A 75 -6.48 -2.89 -1.40
C TRP A 75 -5.12 -2.73 -0.72
N GLU A 76 -4.18 -2.00 -1.33
CA GLU A 76 -2.88 -1.69 -0.73
C GLU A 76 -3.08 -1.03 0.64
N ASP A 77 -3.89 0.03 0.71
CA ASP A 77 -4.20 0.74 1.95
C ASP A 77 -4.86 -0.18 2.99
N ALA A 78 -5.85 -0.97 2.57
CA ALA A 78 -6.54 -1.91 3.46
C ALA A 78 -5.61 -3.01 3.98
N MET A 79 -4.70 -3.51 3.14
CA MET A 79 -3.68 -4.48 3.53
C MET A 79 -2.68 -3.87 4.50
N GLN A 80 -2.17 -2.66 4.25
CA GLN A 80 -1.25 -1.98 5.15
C GLN A 80 -1.90 -1.69 6.51
N ALA A 81 -3.15 -1.22 6.52
CA ALA A 81 -3.91 -1.02 7.75
C ALA A 81 -4.12 -2.34 8.51
N ARG A 82 -4.46 -3.43 7.80
CA ARG A 82 -4.63 -4.74 8.42
C ARG A 82 -3.31 -5.27 8.99
N ILE A 83 -2.22 -5.22 8.22
CA ILE A 83 -0.88 -5.64 8.65
C ILE A 83 -0.44 -4.84 9.88
N GLY A 84 -0.59 -3.52 9.85
CA GLY A 84 -0.24 -2.64 10.98
C GLY A 84 -1.08 -2.89 12.24
N GLY A 85 -2.27 -3.47 12.10
CA GLY A 85 -3.14 -3.87 13.21
C GLY A 85 -2.87 -5.28 13.74
N LEU A 86 -2.03 -6.10 13.10
CA LEU A 86 -1.75 -7.47 13.55
C LEU A 86 -0.79 -7.47 14.76
N ASN A 87 -1.08 -8.32 15.73
CA ASN A 87 -0.16 -8.67 16.81
C ASN A 87 0.14 -10.16 16.80
N LEU A 88 0.82 -10.61 15.74
CA LEU A 88 1.15 -12.02 15.54
C LEU A 88 1.92 -12.64 16.72
N ARG A 89 2.70 -11.83 17.46
CA ARG A 89 3.35 -12.26 18.69
C ARG A 89 2.32 -12.70 19.74
N ALA A 90 1.35 -11.85 20.04
CA ALA A 90 0.34 -12.15 21.06
C ALA A 90 -0.52 -13.34 20.63
N ASP A 91 -0.93 -13.37 19.36
CA ASP A 91 -1.77 -14.43 18.81
C ASP A 91 -1.05 -15.80 18.88
N LEU A 92 0.21 -15.87 18.46
CA LEU A 92 0.97 -17.12 18.49
C LEU A 92 1.26 -17.60 19.92
N LEU A 93 1.51 -16.68 20.86
CA LEU A 93 1.68 -17.05 22.28
C LEU A 93 0.38 -17.59 22.89
N ALA A 94 -0.77 -16.98 22.58
CA ALA A 94 -2.08 -17.45 23.04
C ALA A 94 -2.40 -18.86 22.48
N GLU A 95 -1.95 -19.17 21.26
CA GLU A 95 -2.07 -20.49 20.65
C GLU A 95 -1.02 -21.51 21.18
N GLY A 96 -0.15 -21.13 22.11
CA GLY A 96 0.94 -21.99 22.61
C GLY A 96 2.02 -22.27 21.55
N ARG A 97 2.03 -21.50 20.47
CA ARG A 97 2.95 -21.69 19.33
C ARG A 97 4.21 -20.88 19.54
N ARG A 98 5.35 -21.54 19.32
CA ARG A 98 6.66 -20.88 19.26
C ARG A 98 6.79 -20.13 17.95
N TYR A 99 7.37 -18.94 17.99
CA TYR A 99 7.65 -18.13 16.81
C TYR A 99 9.04 -17.51 16.90
N LEU A 100 9.60 -17.16 15.74
CA LEU A 100 10.86 -16.45 15.62
C LEU A 100 10.58 -15.14 14.89
N VAL A 101 11.14 -14.04 15.39
CA VAL A 101 11.14 -12.75 14.69
C VAL A 101 12.47 -12.63 13.98
N VAL A 102 12.44 -12.47 12.65
CA VAL A 102 13.63 -12.19 11.85
C VAL A 102 13.69 -10.69 11.60
N GLY A 103 14.71 -10.03 12.16
CA GLY A 103 14.99 -8.61 11.90
C GLY A 103 15.59 -8.38 10.52
N ASP A 104 15.45 -7.16 10.03
CA ASP A 104 15.88 -6.68 8.70
C ASP A 104 17.39 -6.39 8.58
N ALA A 105 18.12 -6.36 9.70
CA ALA A 105 19.58 -6.30 9.72
C ALA A 105 20.17 -7.50 10.47
N ALA A 106 20.85 -8.38 9.72
CA ALA A 106 21.65 -9.49 10.24
C ALA A 106 20.92 -10.46 11.20
N GLY A 107 19.78 -11.03 10.78
CA GLY A 107 19.39 -12.39 11.15
C GLY A 107 19.53 -12.82 12.63
N VAL A 108 19.23 -11.96 13.60
CA VAL A 108 19.17 -12.39 15.01
C VAL A 108 17.75 -12.83 15.30
N ALA A 109 17.55 -14.14 15.30
CA ALA A 109 16.32 -14.75 15.77
C ALA A 109 16.30 -14.74 17.30
N HIS A 110 15.45 -13.91 17.90
CA HIS A 110 15.22 -13.97 19.35
C HIS A 110 14.24 -15.12 19.66
N GLN A 111 14.75 -16.24 20.17
CA GLN A 111 13.92 -17.25 20.81
C GLN A 111 13.57 -16.77 22.23
N LEU A 112 12.33 -16.31 22.42
CA LEU A 112 11.80 -16.02 23.76
C LEU A 112 11.25 -17.31 24.38
N PRO A 113 11.41 -17.52 25.69
CA PRO A 113 11.00 -18.76 26.34
C PRO A 113 9.47 -18.94 26.25
N ALA A 114 9.04 -20.20 26.18
CA ALA A 114 7.63 -20.55 26.23
C ALA A 114 7.00 -20.01 27.51
N ALA A 115 5.77 -19.52 27.44
CA ALA A 115 5.00 -19.17 28.62
C ALA A 115 4.90 -20.41 29.52
N THR A 116 5.41 -20.31 30.74
CA THR A 116 5.27 -21.36 31.75
C THR A 116 3.78 -21.48 32.10
N PRO A 117 3.16 -22.65 31.91
CA PRO A 117 1.83 -22.88 32.47
C PRO A 117 1.94 -22.87 34.00
N SER A 118 1.01 -22.16 34.65
CA SER A 118 0.81 -22.21 36.10
C SER A 118 0.18 -23.54 36.54
#